data_AF-A0A2V9Z9W0-F1
#
_entry.id   AF-A0A2V9Z9W0-F1
#
_cell.length_a   1.000
_cell.length_b   1.000
_cell.length_c   1.000
_cell.angle_alpha   90.00
_cell.angle_beta   90.00
_cell.angle_gamma   90.00
#
_symmetry.space_group_name_H-M   'P 1'
#
loop_
_entity.id
_entity.type
_entity.pdbx_description
1 polymer ?
#
loop_
_entity_poly.entity_id
_entity_poly.type
_entity_poly.pdbx_seq_one_letter_code
_entity_poly.pdbx_strand_id
1 'polypeptide(L)' 'MFVCTPNTTHEQVAMKVLEAGEHVFCKKPFALNLDSATRLRDRAVGSGVTYQVGHNRRFAPRSTRS' A
#
# COMPACT_ATOMS: atom_id res chain seq x y z
N MET A 1 5.01 3.45 8.23
CA MET A 1 5.97 2.47 7.69
C MET A 1 6.08 2.50 6.16
N PHE A 2 7.29 2.35 5.62
CA PHE A 2 7.55 2.08 4.20
C PHE A 2 7.74 0.57 3.97
N VAL A 3 6.84 -0.05 3.19
CA VAL A 3 6.87 -1.46 2.84
C VAL A 3 7.52 -1.62 1.47
N CYS A 4 8.80 -1.97 1.48
CA CYS A 4 9.65 -2.16 0.30
C CYS A 4 10.25 -3.59 0.25
N THR A 5 9.60 -4.55 0.90
CA THR A 5 10.01 -5.96 0.95
C THR A 5 9.76 -6.66 -0.40
N PRO A 6 10.11 -7.94 -0.58
CA PRO A 6 9.70 -8.68 -1.78
C PRO A 6 8.17 -8.70 -1.96
N ASN A 7 7.71 -8.76 -3.22
CA ASN A 7 6.29 -8.64 -3.55
C ASN A 7 5.39 -9.65 -2.81
N THR A 8 5.91 -10.85 -2.54
CA THR A 8 5.18 -11.93 -1.84
C THR A 8 4.92 -11.64 -0.36
N THR A 9 5.68 -10.72 0.25
CA THR A 9 5.55 -10.39 1.68
C THR A 9 4.87 -9.05 1.94
N HIS A 10 4.54 -8.29 0.89
CA HIS A 10 3.89 -6.98 1.02
C HIS A 10 2.59 -7.05 1.82
N GLU A 11 1.69 -7.99 1.50
CA GLU A 11 0.40 -8.12 2.20
C GLU A 11 0.61 -8.37 3.69
N GLN A 12 1.43 -9.37 4.03
CA GLN A 12 1.67 -9.75 5.43
C GLN A 12 2.26 -8.58 6.24
N VAL A 13 3.25 -7.88 5.68
CA VAL A 13 3.90 -6.75 6.37
C VAL A 13 2.92 -5.58 6.48
N ALA A 14 2.20 -5.24 5.41
CA ALA A 14 1.21 -4.17 5.39
C ALA A 14 0.10 -4.39 6.42
N MET A 15 -0.44 -5.61 6.51
CA MET A 15 -1.48 -5.96 7.48
C MET A 15 -1.02 -5.72 8.91
N LYS A 16 0.20 -6.17 9.27
CA LYS A 16 0.76 -5.95 10.60
C LYS A 16 0.89 -4.47 10.95
N VAL A 17 1.29 -3.63 9.99
CA VAL A 17 1.41 -2.18 10.22
C VAL A 17 0.02 -1.53 10.36
N LEU A 18 -0.95 -1.94 9.54
CA LEU A 18 -2.34 -1.48 9.67
C LEU A 18 -2.96 -1.91 11.01
N GLU A 19 -2.59 -3.09 11.51
CA GLU A 19 -2.96 -3.60 12.84
C GLU A 19 -2.35 -2.82 13.99
N ALA A 20 -1.13 -2.34 13.81
CA ALA A 20 -0.50 -1.42 14.75
C ALA A 20 -1.10 0.01 14.72
N GLY A 21 -2.02 0.30 13.80
CA GLY A 21 -2.60 1.64 13.66
C GLY A 21 -1.63 2.66 13.06
N GLU A 22 -0.71 2.21 12.21
CA GLU A 22 0.28 3.07 11.56
C GLU A 22 0.00 3.27 10.06
N HIS A 23 0.31 4.48 9.58
CA HIS A 23 0.27 4.78 8.14
C HIS A 23 1.20 3.88 7.33
N VAL A 24 0.75 3.46 6.14
CA VAL A 24 1.52 2.58 5.24
C VAL A 24 1.77 3.26 3.90
N PHE A 25 3.03 3.21 3.46
CA PHE A 25 3.39 3.39 2.05
C PHE A 25 3.92 2.06 1.52
N CYS A 26 3.28 1.46 0.51
CA CYS A 26 3.69 0.16 -0.04
C CYS A 26 4.16 0.29 -1.48
N LYS A 27 5.33 -0.27 -1.79
CA LYS A 27 5.85 -0.33 -3.15
C LYS A 27 4.95 -1.23 -4.02
N LYS A 28 4.79 -0.87 -5.29
CA LYS A 28 4.11 -1.71 -6.28
C LYS A 28 4.85 -3.03 -6.56
N PRO A 29 4.11 -4.13 -6.85
CA PRO A 29 2.68 -4.29 -6.64
C PRO A 29 2.37 -4.48 -5.14
N PHE A 30 1.33 -3.84 -4.61
CA PHE A 30 0.99 -3.92 -3.17
C PHE A 30 0.27 -5.23 -2.79
N ALA A 31 -0.24 -5.96 -3.78
CA ALA A 31 -0.92 -7.25 -3.67
C ALA A 31 -0.67 -8.09 -4.93
N LEU A 32 -0.74 -9.41 -4.83
CA LEU A 32 -0.51 -10.33 -5.96
C LEU A 32 -1.79 -10.76 -6.70
N ASN A 33 -2.95 -10.64 -6.06
CA ASN A 33 -4.24 -11.01 -6.61
C ASN A 33 -5.36 -10.13 -6.03
N LEU A 34 -6.56 -10.27 -6.59
CA LEU A 34 -7.73 -9.45 -6.21
C LEU A 34 -8.16 -9.65 -4.76
N ASP A 35 -8.10 -10.89 -4.27
CA ASP A 35 -8.51 -11.21 -2.89
C ASP A 35 -7.57 -10.55 -1.87
N SER A 36 -6.26 -10.63 -2.12
CA SER A 36 -5.22 -9.95 -1.34
C SER A 36 -5.41 -8.43 -1.35
N ALA A 37 -5.69 -7.85 -2.52
CA ALA A 37 -5.98 -6.43 -2.64
C ALA A 37 -7.24 -6.03 -1.87
N THR A 38 -8.28 -6.86 -1.90
CA THR A 38 -9.56 -6.64 -1.22
C THR A 38 -9.37 -6.64 0.30
N ARG A 39 -8.65 -7.64 0.85
CA ARG A 39 -8.35 -7.70 2.29
C ARG A 39 -7.59 -6.47 2.79
N LEU A 40 -6.55 -6.04 2.05
CA LEU A 40 -5.78 -4.85 2.39
C LEU A 40 -6.62 -3.58 2.34
N ARG A 41 -7.47 -3.43 1.32
CA ARG A 41 -8.41 -2.30 1.20
C ARG A 41 -9.33 -2.24 2.41
N ASP A 42 -10.00 -3.34 2.73
CA ASP A 42 -11.00 -3.38 3.80
C ASP A 42 -10.33 -3.08 5.15
N ARG A 43 -9.13 -3.64 5.37
CA ARG A 43 -8.34 -3.34 6.57
C ARG A 43 -7.91 -1.88 6.67
N ALA A 44 -7.49 -1.28 5.56
CA ALA A 44 -7.07 0.13 5.52
C ALA A 44 -8.24 1.10 5.67
N VAL A 45 -9.40 0.78 5.08
CA VAL A 45 -10.62 1.60 5.27
C VAL A 45 -11.10 1.53 6.73
N GLY A 46 -11.02 0.35 7.35
CA GLY A 46 -11.42 0.16 8.75
C GLY A 46 -10.40 0.61 9.80
N SER A 47 -9.16 0.97 9.43
CA SER A 47 -8.09 1.29 10.38
C SER A 47 -8.05 2.76 10.81
N GLY A 48 -8.69 3.66 10.07
CA GLY A 48 -8.54 5.11 10.26
C GLY A 48 -7.17 5.65 9.86
N VAL A 49 -6.31 4.84 9.22
CA VAL A 49 -4.97 5.26 8.77
C VAL A 49 -4.84 5.24 7.25
N THR A 50 -4.05 6.18 6.73
CA THR A 50 -3.72 6.24 5.31
C THR A 50 -2.89 5.04 4.85
N TYR A 51 -3.35 4.39 3.78
CA TYR A 51 -2.60 3.43 2.99
C TYR A 51 -2.34 3.98 1.59
N GLN A 52 -1.08 4.12 1.19
CA GLN A 52 -0.68 4.64 -0.11
C GLN A 52 0.17 3.63 -0.89
N VAL A 53 -0.15 3.47 -2.18
CA VAL A 53 0.65 2.66 -3.10
C VAL A 53 1.65 3.53 -3.85
N GLY A 54 2.89 3.07 -3.95
CA GLY A 54 4.01 3.73 -4.62
C GLY A 54 3.93 3.74 -6.14
N HIS A 55 2.83 4.25 -6.72
CA HIS A 55 2.72 4.58 -8.13
C HIS A 55 3.49 5.89 -8.45
N ASN A 56 4.80 5.86 -8.25
CA ASN A 56 5.69 7.03 -8.34
C ASN A 56 5.52 7.84 -9.64
N ARG A 57 5.25 7.19 -10.77
CA ARG A 57 5.03 7.85 -12.06
C ARG A 57 3.81 8.77 -12.09
N ARG A 58 2.83 8.64 -11.18
CA ARG A 58 1.71 9.59 -11.05
C ARG A 58 2.15 10.96 -10.53
N PHE A 59 3.34 11.03 -9.94
CA PHE A 59 3.91 12.25 -9.36
C PHE A 59 5.15 12.74 -10.10
N ALA A 60 5.51 12.13 -11.24
CA ALA A 60 6.65 12.59 -12.03
C ALA A 60 6.32 13.97 -12.63
N PRO A 61 7.28 14.91 -12.73
CA PRO A 61 7.01 16.27 -13.23
C PRO A 61 6.33 16.31 -14.60
N ARG A 62 6.63 15.32 -15.46
CA ARG A 62 6.03 15.17 -16.78
C ARG A 62 4.55 14.76 -16.76
N SER A 63 4.09 14.09 -15.71
CA SER A 63 2.71 13.62 -15.59
C SER A 63 1.81 14.55 -14.77
N THR A 64 2.37 15.57 -14.12
CA THR A 64 1.64 16.47 -13.21
C THR A 64 1.61 17.94 -13.64
N ARG A 65 2.33 18.32 -14.71
CA ARG A 65 2.21 19.64 -15.34
C ARG A 65 1.43 19.51 -16.65
N SER A 66 0.16 19.91 -16.63
CA SER A 66 -0.64 20.23 -17.83
C SER A 66 -0.36 21.66 -18.26
#